data_AF-A0A659UXZ6-F1
#
_entry.id   AF-A0A659UXZ6-F1
#
_cell.length_a   1.000
_cell.length_b   1.000
_cell.length_c   1.000
_cell.angle_alpha   90.00
_cell.angle_beta   90.00
_cell.angle_gamma   90.00
#
_symmetry.space_group_name_H-M   'P 1'
#
loop_
_entity.id
_entity.type
_entity.pdbx_description
1 polymer ?
#
loop_
_entity_poly.entity_id
_entity_poly.type
_entity_poly.pdbx_seq_one_letter_code
_entity_poly.pdbx_strand_id
1 'polypeptide(L)'
;EFPRQCIFIGSTNDREYLRDQTGGRRFWPIVCKLVGQIDNPRLRREIMQVWAEALHIFHEMEKQYNGTLPLFLTDQAAEQALVMQQSRRVESSEEMLAGKIEAWLDQPVGTDEDFDDLDPNAPKTFRNETSVQQIWEEMLRRDGSVPHTEAMKIGKAMLIVGWHRTEGPVTAREINKKYGKCRVYVRPGTEI
;
A
#
# COMPACT_ATOMS: atom_id res chain seq x y z
N GLU A 1 -3.62 18.66 -20.73
CA GLU A 1 -2.64 17.73 -20.10
C GLU A 1 -1.41 17.69 -21.00
N PHE A 2 -0.20 17.88 -20.48
CA PHE A 2 1.03 17.87 -21.29
C PHE A 2 1.69 16.48 -21.22
N PRO A 3 2.15 15.92 -22.36
CA PRO A 3 2.86 14.65 -22.34
C PRO A 3 4.16 14.78 -21.54
N ARG A 4 4.50 13.73 -20.80
CA ARG A 4 5.74 13.70 -20.02
C ARG A 4 6.91 13.59 -20.99
N GLN A 5 7.92 14.43 -20.78
CA GLN A 5 9.09 14.52 -21.66
C GLN A 5 10.40 14.07 -20.97
N CYS A 6 10.32 13.68 -19.69
CA CYS A 6 11.49 13.37 -18.88
C CYS A 6 11.29 12.04 -18.14
N ILE A 7 12.40 11.29 -18.03
CA ILE A 7 12.54 10.13 -17.16
C ILE A 7 13.54 10.47 -16.05
N PHE A 8 13.29 9.95 -14.85
CA PHE A 8 14.22 10.05 -13.73
C PHE A 8 14.85 8.69 -13.48
N ILE A 9 16.15 8.69 -13.21
CA ILE A 9 16.92 7.49 -12.88
C ILE A 9 17.56 7.71 -11.52
N GLY A 10 17.42 6.72 -10.64
CA GLY A 10 18.05 6.69 -9.34
C GLY A 10 18.57 5.29 -9.05
N SER A 11 19.59 5.21 -8.19
CA SER A 11 20.09 3.95 -7.67
C SER A 11 20.00 3.96 -6.15
N THR A 12 19.75 2.81 -5.57
CA THR A 12 19.77 2.60 -4.13
C THR A 12 20.29 1.18 -3.84
N ASN A 13 20.98 1.04 -2.71
CA ASN A 13 21.36 -0.27 -2.19
C ASN A 13 20.25 -0.89 -1.34
N ASP A 14 19.22 -0.11 -0.98
CA ASP A 14 18.07 -0.60 -0.25
C ASP A 14 17.21 -1.49 -1.13
N ARG A 15 16.66 -2.54 -0.53
CA ARG A 15 15.72 -3.43 -1.22
C ARG A 15 14.28 -2.94 -1.17
N GLU A 16 13.98 -1.96 -0.32
CA GLU A 16 12.64 -1.38 -0.19
C GLU A 16 12.77 0.14 -0.28
N TYR A 17 12.17 0.74 -1.30
CA TYR A 17 12.35 2.17 -1.57
C TYR A 17 11.13 2.85 -2.18
N LEU A 18 10.09 2.09 -2.56
CA LEU A 18 8.84 2.65 -3.06
C LEU A 18 7.89 2.90 -1.90
N ARG A 19 7.74 4.16 -1.48
CA ARG A 19 6.96 4.57 -0.29
C ARG A 19 5.53 5.06 -0.56
N ASP A 20 5.18 5.41 -1.80
CA ASP A 20 3.89 6.01 -2.14
C ASP A 20 2.99 5.08 -2.94
N GLN A 21 1.76 4.88 -2.45
CA GLN A 21 0.71 4.07 -3.09
C GLN A 21 0.06 4.74 -4.32
N THR A 22 0.00 6.08 -4.34
CA THR A 22 -0.83 6.83 -5.31
C THR A 22 -0.03 7.32 -6.53
N GLY A 23 1.26 7.64 -6.37
CA GLY A 23 2.15 8.05 -7.46
C GLY A 23 3.18 7.01 -7.89
N GLY A 24 3.34 5.90 -7.16
CA GLY A 24 4.51 5.01 -7.24
C GLY A 24 4.51 3.91 -8.32
N ARG A 25 3.66 4.00 -9.35
CA ARG A 25 3.50 2.90 -10.35
C ARG A 25 4.32 3.08 -11.63
N ARG A 26 5.14 4.14 -11.71
CA ARG A 26 5.94 4.49 -12.90
C ARG A 26 7.43 4.28 -12.68
N PHE A 27 7.79 3.20 -12.00
CA PHE A 27 9.17 2.79 -11.83
C PHE A 27 9.43 1.52 -12.62
N TRP A 28 10.61 1.43 -13.21
CA TRP A 28 11.15 0.18 -13.72
C TRP A 28 12.33 -0.24 -12.82
N PRO A 29 12.10 -1.06 -11.79
CA PRO A 29 13.17 -1.57 -10.95
C PRO A 29 14.13 -2.44 -11.77
N ILE A 30 15.41 -2.07 -11.82
CA ILE A 30 16.45 -2.90 -12.41
C ILE A 30 17.33 -3.44 -11.29
N VAL A 31 17.40 -4.76 -11.16
CA VAL A 31 18.27 -5.40 -10.17
C VAL A 31 19.65 -5.62 -10.76
N CYS A 32 20.62 -4.85 -10.27
CA CYS A 32 22.03 -5.06 -10.60
C CYS A 32 22.56 -6.28 -9.83
N LYS A 33 22.73 -7.42 -10.52
CA LYS A 33 23.34 -8.65 -9.97
C LYS A 33 24.86 -8.50 -9.91
N LEU A 34 25.35 -7.58 -9.09
CA LEU A 34 26.78 -7.36 -8.90
C LEU A 34 27.23 -7.94 -7.55
N VAL A 35 28.34 -8.66 -7.56
CA VAL A 35 29.05 -9.05 -6.33
C VAL A 35 30.19 -8.06 -6.12
N GLY A 36 30.13 -7.28 -5.04
CA GLY A 36 31.14 -6.27 -4.73
C GLY A 36 30.87 -4.90 -5.37
N GLN A 37 31.93 -4.16 -5.69
CA GLN A 37 31.85 -2.79 -6.22
C GLN A 37 31.83 -2.76 -7.74
N ILE A 38 31.25 -1.68 -8.30
CA ILE A 38 31.25 -1.44 -9.74
C ILE A 38 32.69 -1.23 -10.23
N ASP A 39 33.12 -2.00 -11.22
CA ASP A 39 34.39 -1.81 -11.93
C ASP A 39 34.29 -0.57 -12.85
N ASN A 40 34.48 0.59 -12.24
CA ASN A 40 34.46 1.88 -12.93
C ASN A 40 35.52 1.98 -14.05
N PRO A 41 36.77 1.50 -13.88
CA PRO A 41 37.75 1.49 -14.97
C PRO A 41 37.31 0.68 -16.20
N ARG A 42 36.71 -0.50 -16.01
CA ARG A 42 36.16 -1.28 -17.12
C ARG A 42 34.95 -0.59 -17.75
N LEU A 43 34.01 -0.11 -16.93
CA LEU A 43 32.83 0.60 -17.41
C LEU A 43 33.21 1.79 -18.31
N ARG A 44 34.21 2.59 -17.92
CA ARG A 44 34.68 3.73 -18.74
C ARG A 44 35.23 3.31 -20.10
N ARG A 45 35.85 2.14 -20.20
CA ARG A 45 36.39 1.62 -21.47
C ARG A 45 35.29 1.04 -22.36
N GLU A 46 34.27 0.43 -21.76
CA GLU A 46 33.20 -0.27 -22.47
C GLU A 46 31.95 0.59 -22.71
N ILE A 47 31.82 1.77 -22.09
CA ILE A 47 30.59 2.59 -22.16
C ILE A 47 30.16 2.92 -23.60
N MET A 48 31.13 3.15 -24.50
CA MET A 48 30.83 3.44 -25.91
C MET A 48 30.26 2.22 -26.63
N GLN A 49 30.72 1.01 -26.27
CA GLN A 49 30.18 -0.24 -26.81
C GLN A 49 28.75 -0.46 -26.33
N VAL A 50 28.47 -0.20 -25.05
CA VAL A 50 27.11 -0.27 -24.49
C VAL A 50 26.16 0.69 -25.22
N TRP A 51 26.60 1.91 -25.52
CA TRP A 51 25.82 2.86 -26.30
C TRP A 51 25.62 2.40 -27.75
N ALA A 52 26.63 1.79 -28.37
CA ALA A 52 26.51 1.25 -29.73
C ALA A 52 25.46 0.13 -29.81
N GLU A 53 25.45 -0.78 -28.83
CA GLU A 53 24.45 -1.84 -28.72
C GLU A 53 23.04 -1.27 -28.47
N ALA A 54 22.92 -0.30 -27.56
CA ALA A 54 21.64 0.37 -27.29
C ALA A 54 21.09 1.09 -28.55
N LEU A 55 21.96 1.76 -29.30
CA LEU A 55 21.58 2.43 -30.56
C LEU A 55 21.15 1.43 -31.63
N HIS A 56 21.87 0.30 -31.72
CA HIS A 56 21.51 -0.77 -32.64
C HIS A 56 20.10 -1.31 -32.35
N ILE A 57 19.82 -1.65 -31.08
CA ILE A 57 18.50 -2.11 -30.63
C ILE A 57 17.43 -1.06 -30.94
N PHE A 58 17.70 0.22 -30.64
CA PHE A 58 16.77 1.31 -30.93
C PHE A 58 16.41 1.38 -32.41
N HIS A 59 17.39 1.32 -33.32
CA HIS A 59 17.13 1.33 -34.75
C HIS A 59 16.41 0.09 -35.27
N GLU A 60 16.61 -1.07 -34.66
CA GLU A 60 15.82 -2.27 -34.97
C GLU A 60 14.36 -2.10 -34.55
N MET A 61 14.12 -1.55 -33.36
CA MET A 61 12.76 -1.23 -32.88
C MET A 61 12.07 -0.20 -33.78
N GLU A 62 12.77 0.86 -34.21
CA GLU A 62 12.22 1.86 -35.14
C GLU A 62 11.78 1.25 -36.48
N LYS A 63 12.49 0.24 -36.99
CA LYS A 63 12.12 -0.45 -38.24
C LYS A 63 10.88 -1.33 -38.07
N GLN A 64 10.68 -1.90 -36.89
CA GLN A 64 9.57 -2.82 -36.60
C GLN A 64 8.30 -2.07 -36.20
N TYR A 65 8.43 -0.86 -35.64
CA TYR A 65 7.31 -0.10 -35.09
C TYR A 65 6.82 0.98 -36.05
N ASN A 66 5.55 0.93 -36.43
CA ASN A 66 4.95 1.97 -37.28
C ASN A 66 4.56 3.19 -36.41
N GLY A 67 5.42 4.21 -36.39
CA GLY A 67 5.14 5.49 -35.70
C GLY A 67 6.14 5.78 -34.57
N THR A 68 5.68 6.47 -33.54
CA THR A 68 6.53 6.81 -32.38
C THR A 68 6.65 5.63 -31.43
N LEU A 69 7.89 5.26 -31.08
CA LEU A 69 8.15 4.21 -30.10
C LEU A 69 7.50 4.54 -28.74
N PRO A 70 6.82 3.56 -28.11
CA PRO A 70 6.15 3.80 -26.84
C PRO A 70 7.18 4.04 -25.72
N LEU A 71 6.92 5.06 -24.90
CA LEU A 71 7.70 5.35 -23.68
C LEU A 71 7.13 4.65 -22.42
N PHE A 72 6.33 3.61 -22.64
CA PHE A 72 5.73 2.79 -21.59
C PHE A 72 6.04 1.32 -21.87
N LEU A 73 6.10 0.52 -20.81
CA LEU A 73 6.35 -0.91 -20.90
C LEU A 73 5.11 -1.62 -21.42
N THR A 74 5.30 -2.61 -22.28
CA THR A 74 4.24 -3.48 -22.81
C THR A 74 4.52 -4.95 -22.44
N ASP A 75 3.49 -5.79 -22.60
CA ASP A 75 3.62 -7.25 -22.56
C ASP A 75 4.30 -7.78 -21.28
N GLN A 76 5.20 -8.75 -21.45
CA GLN A 76 5.96 -9.38 -20.38
C GLN A 76 6.78 -8.39 -19.55
N ALA A 77 7.28 -7.30 -20.16
CA ALA A 77 8.02 -6.29 -19.43
C ALA A 77 7.10 -5.55 -18.44
N ALA A 78 5.87 -5.22 -18.83
CA ALA A 78 4.92 -4.58 -17.92
C ALA A 78 4.56 -5.48 -16.71
N GLU A 79 4.38 -6.79 -16.95
CA GLU A 79 4.09 -7.76 -15.90
C GLU A 79 5.27 -7.90 -14.91
N GLN A 80 6.49 -8.04 -15.42
CA GLN A 80 7.69 -8.09 -14.60
C GLN A 80 7.86 -6.79 -13.78
N ALA A 81 7.53 -5.64 -14.38
CA ALA A 81 7.60 -4.34 -13.69
C ALA A 81 6.70 -4.34 -12.47
N LEU A 82 5.48 -4.84 -12.64
CA LEU A 82 4.45 -4.82 -11.61
C LEU A 82 4.86 -5.70 -10.43
N VAL A 83 5.32 -6.92 -10.70
CA VAL A 83 5.82 -7.85 -9.67
C VAL A 83 6.99 -7.23 -8.91
N MET A 84 7.95 -6.64 -9.63
CA MET A 84 9.10 -6.00 -9.00
C MET A 84 8.68 -4.77 -8.18
N GLN A 85 7.81 -3.90 -8.72
CA GLN A 85 7.29 -2.76 -7.98
C GLN A 85 6.63 -3.20 -6.68
N GLN A 86 5.80 -4.25 -6.70
CA GLN A 86 5.17 -4.80 -5.51
C GLN A 86 6.21 -5.28 -4.49
N SER A 87 7.23 -6.03 -4.93
CA SER A 87 8.29 -6.53 -4.04
C SER A 87 9.19 -5.45 -3.41
N ARG A 88 9.20 -4.24 -3.98
CA ARG A 88 10.05 -3.11 -3.55
C ARG A 88 9.29 -2.04 -2.77
N ARG A 89 8.00 -2.29 -2.51
CA ARG A 89 7.16 -1.43 -1.68
C ARG A 89 7.65 -1.49 -0.24
N VAL A 90 7.83 -0.32 0.33
CA VAL A 90 7.96 -0.16 1.78
C VAL A 90 6.54 -0.26 2.32
N GLU A 91 6.30 -1.22 3.22
CA GLU A 91 5.06 -1.24 3.99
C GLU A 91 5.00 0.03 4.84
N SER A 92 4.04 0.89 4.53
CA SER A 92 3.81 2.12 5.26
C SER A 92 3.30 1.83 6.68
N SER A 93 3.49 2.80 7.58
CA SER A 93 2.94 2.69 8.94
C SER A 93 1.43 2.50 8.95
N GLU A 94 0.74 3.02 7.94
CA GLU A 94 -0.69 2.92 7.73
C GLU A 94 -1.11 1.53 7.22
N GLU A 95 -0.31 0.86 6.38
CA GLU A 95 -0.57 -0.53 5.93
C GLU A 95 -0.36 -1.53 7.07
N MET A 96 0.74 -1.40 7.82
CA MET A 96 0.94 -2.20 9.02
C MET A 96 -0.19 -2.00 10.04
N LEU A 97 -0.66 -0.76 10.20
CA LEU A 97 -1.80 -0.47 11.06
C LEU A 97 -3.10 -1.04 10.49
N ALA A 98 -3.32 -0.97 9.17
CA ALA A 98 -4.49 -1.54 8.50
C ALA A 98 -4.58 -3.05 8.73
N GLY A 99 -3.49 -3.80 8.52
CA GLY A 99 -3.47 -5.25 8.76
C GLY A 99 -3.74 -5.61 10.24
N LYS A 100 -3.22 -4.82 11.18
CA LYS A 100 -3.54 -5.01 12.61
C LYS A 100 -4.99 -4.67 12.93
N ILE A 101 -5.56 -3.63 12.32
CA ILE A 101 -6.96 -3.25 12.50
C ILE A 101 -7.87 -4.33 11.91
N GLU A 102 -7.59 -4.82 10.70
CA GLU A 102 -8.34 -5.89 10.05
C GLU A 102 -8.37 -7.16 10.93
N ALA A 103 -7.20 -7.61 11.38
CA ALA A 103 -7.10 -8.75 12.29
C ALA A 103 -7.90 -8.54 13.59
N TRP A 104 -7.88 -7.32 14.16
CA TRP A 104 -8.65 -6.99 15.36
C TRP A 104 -10.16 -6.91 15.11
N LEU A 105 -10.59 -6.42 13.95
CA LEU A 105 -12.00 -6.37 13.57
C LEU A 105 -12.58 -7.77 13.33
N ASP A 106 -11.76 -8.69 12.82
CA ASP A 106 -12.09 -10.10 12.60
C ASP A 106 -11.82 -10.98 13.82
N GLN A 107 -11.38 -10.43 14.95
CA GLN A 107 -11.44 -11.14 16.22
C GLN A 107 -12.91 -11.25 16.66
N PRO A 108 -13.41 -12.48 16.92
CA PRO A 108 -14.75 -12.65 17.41
C PRO A 108 -14.88 -12.00 18.79
N VAL A 109 -15.98 -11.30 18.99
CA VAL A 109 -16.34 -10.71 20.28
C VAL A 109 -17.27 -11.70 20.96
N GLY A 110 -16.78 -12.30 22.05
CA GLY A 110 -17.61 -13.11 22.93
C GLY A 110 -18.76 -12.31 23.50
N THR A 111 -19.96 -12.89 23.48
CA THR A 111 -21.16 -12.27 24.07
C THR A 111 -21.37 -12.70 25.54
N ASP A 112 -20.69 -13.76 25.98
CA ASP A 112 -20.81 -14.35 27.32
C ASP A 112 -19.43 -14.56 27.98
N GLU A 113 -19.41 -14.63 29.33
CA GLU A 113 -18.20 -14.85 30.15
C GLU A 113 -17.51 -16.20 29.89
N ASP A 114 -18.21 -17.15 29.26
CA ASP A 114 -17.74 -18.49 28.87
C ASP A 114 -17.29 -18.58 27.39
N PHE A 115 -17.04 -17.45 26.72
CA PHE A 115 -16.59 -17.46 25.33
C PHE A 115 -15.15 -17.98 25.22
N ASP A 116 -15.01 -19.24 24.79
CA ASP A 116 -13.73 -19.82 24.37
C ASP A 116 -13.50 -19.55 22.88
N ASP A 117 -12.53 -18.69 22.57
CA ASP A 117 -12.14 -18.36 21.20
C ASP A 117 -11.47 -19.54 20.46
N LEU A 118 -11.11 -20.60 21.18
CA LEU A 118 -10.58 -21.86 20.65
C LEU A 118 -11.65 -22.89 20.32
N ASP A 119 -12.91 -22.71 20.74
CA ASP A 119 -14.02 -23.61 20.36
C ASP A 119 -14.46 -23.34 18.90
N PRO A 120 -14.30 -24.29 17.97
CA PRO A 120 -14.74 -24.13 16.59
C PRO A 120 -16.26 -23.94 16.42
N ASN A 121 -17.06 -24.37 17.42
CA ASN A 121 -18.51 -24.37 17.36
C ASN A 121 -19.16 -23.20 18.12
N ALA A 122 -18.38 -22.38 18.84
CA ALA A 122 -18.91 -21.22 19.53
C ALA A 122 -19.48 -20.21 18.51
N PRO A 123 -20.67 -19.62 18.77
CA PRO A 123 -21.23 -18.58 17.90
C PRO A 123 -20.30 -17.36 17.89
N LYS A 124 -19.67 -17.11 16.74
CA LYS A 124 -18.74 -15.99 16.55
C LYS A 124 -19.51 -14.74 16.12
N THR A 125 -19.59 -13.75 16.98
CA THR A 125 -20.12 -12.43 16.64
C THR A 125 -18.95 -11.51 16.30
N PHE A 126 -18.95 -10.91 15.11
CA PHE A 126 -17.91 -9.96 14.71
C PHE A 126 -18.37 -8.52 14.93
N ARG A 127 -17.41 -7.61 15.06
CA ARG A 127 -17.69 -6.17 15.08
C ARG A 127 -18.25 -5.78 13.71
N ASN A 128 -19.42 -5.14 13.70
CA ASN A 128 -20.06 -4.61 12.49
C ASN A 128 -19.90 -3.09 12.34
N GLU A 129 -19.58 -2.40 13.43
CA GLU A 129 -19.28 -0.97 13.43
C GLU A 129 -18.08 -0.66 14.34
N THR A 130 -17.31 0.36 13.97
CA THR A 130 -16.18 0.86 14.77
C THR A 130 -15.98 2.38 14.61
N SER A 131 -15.14 3.00 15.43
CA SER A 131 -14.80 4.42 15.35
C SER A 131 -13.31 4.63 15.64
N VAL A 132 -12.77 5.79 15.24
CA VAL A 132 -11.36 6.14 15.50
C VAL A 132 -11.03 6.08 16.99
N GLN A 133 -11.95 6.54 17.85
CA GLN A 133 -11.76 6.54 19.31
C GLN A 133 -11.74 5.11 19.87
N GLN A 134 -12.61 4.23 19.35
CA GLN A 134 -12.61 2.83 19.77
C GLN A 134 -11.31 2.12 19.38
N ILE A 135 -10.82 2.32 18.17
CA ILE A 135 -9.55 1.74 17.71
C ILE A 135 -8.40 2.25 18.59
N TRP A 136 -8.42 3.52 18.97
CA TRP A 136 -7.42 4.10 19.87
C TRP A 136 -7.43 3.46 21.27
N GLU A 137 -8.60 3.30 21.86
CA GLU A 137 -8.72 2.79 23.23
C GLU A 137 -8.64 1.27 23.34
N GLU A 138 -9.35 0.54 22.50
CA GLU A 138 -9.51 -0.91 22.66
C GLU A 138 -8.42 -1.70 21.93
N MET A 139 -8.09 -1.28 20.71
CA MET A 139 -7.10 -1.98 19.88
C MET A 139 -5.67 -1.53 20.22
N LEU A 140 -5.43 -0.21 20.29
CA LEU A 140 -4.11 0.33 20.62
C LEU A 140 -3.84 0.41 22.13
N ARG A 141 -4.85 0.17 22.98
CA ARG A 141 -4.75 0.25 24.45
C ARG A 141 -4.18 1.58 24.94
N ARG A 142 -4.60 2.67 24.29
CA ARG A 142 -4.21 4.04 24.65
C ARG A 142 -5.38 4.78 25.27
N ASP A 143 -5.05 5.66 26.17
CA ASP A 143 -5.97 6.47 26.95
C ASP A 143 -6.06 7.91 26.43
N GLY A 144 -7.15 8.58 26.76
CA GLY A 144 -7.39 9.98 26.40
C GLY A 144 -7.85 10.20 24.96
N SER A 145 -7.77 11.46 24.52
CA SER A 145 -8.23 11.88 23.20
C SER A 145 -7.22 11.52 22.12
N VAL A 146 -7.72 11.09 20.95
CA VAL A 146 -6.84 10.75 19.82
C VAL A 146 -6.15 12.02 19.29
N PRO A 147 -4.81 12.07 19.23
CA PRO A 147 -4.09 13.15 18.56
C PRO A 147 -4.45 13.23 17.08
N HIS A 148 -4.48 14.43 16.51
CA HIS A 148 -4.89 14.65 15.11
C HIS A 148 -4.08 13.83 14.10
N THR A 149 -2.77 13.70 14.32
CA THR A 149 -1.87 12.90 13.47
C THR A 149 -2.23 11.41 13.47
N GLU A 150 -2.55 10.86 14.64
CA GLU A 150 -2.94 9.46 14.80
C GLU A 150 -4.34 9.22 14.25
N ALA A 151 -5.27 10.16 14.45
CA ALA A 151 -6.60 10.09 13.83
C ALA A 151 -6.53 10.06 12.30
N MET A 152 -5.63 10.83 11.69
CA MET A 152 -5.38 10.78 10.24
C MET A 152 -4.78 9.43 9.80
N LYS A 153 -3.82 8.88 10.55
CA LYS A 153 -3.25 7.55 10.26
C LYS A 153 -4.29 6.45 10.34
N ILE A 154 -5.09 6.41 11.41
CA ILE A 154 -6.19 5.45 11.58
C ILE A 154 -7.20 5.63 10.43
N GLY A 155 -7.54 6.86 10.06
CA GLY A 155 -8.45 7.12 8.94
C GLY A 155 -7.93 6.60 7.60
N LYS A 156 -6.63 6.74 7.32
CA LYS A 156 -6.00 6.17 6.12
C LYS A 156 -5.96 4.64 6.18
N ALA A 157 -5.61 4.07 7.34
CA ALA A 157 -5.60 2.62 7.55
C ALA A 157 -7.00 2.02 7.33
N MET A 158 -8.05 2.64 7.87
CA MET A 158 -9.45 2.21 7.66
C MET A 158 -9.87 2.27 6.20
N LEU A 159 -9.35 3.23 5.42
CA LEU A 159 -9.59 3.28 3.98
C LEU A 159 -8.96 2.08 3.25
N ILE A 160 -7.78 1.63 3.69
CA ILE A 160 -7.10 0.44 3.17
C ILE A 160 -7.89 -0.83 3.52
N VAL A 161 -8.40 -0.94 4.76
CA VAL A 161 -9.24 -2.06 5.20
C VAL A 161 -10.59 -2.11 4.44
N GLY A 162 -11.01 -0.99 3.84
CA GLY A 162 -12.20 -0.94 2.97
C GLY A 162 -13.53 -0.75 3.70
N TRP A 163 -13.51 -0.35 4.98
CA TRP A 163 -14.74 -0.02 5.71
C TRP A 163 -15.23 1.38 5.36
N HIS A 164 -16.53 1.49 5.05
CA HIS A 164 -17.14 2.78 4.72
C HIS A 164 -17.44 3.58 5.98
N ARG A 165 -17.25 4.90 5.92
CA ARG A 165 -17.54 5.82 7.03
C ARG A 165 -18.74 6.71 6.73
N THR A 166 -19.43 7.13 7.78
CA THR A 166 -20.50 8.14 7.68
C THR A 166 -19.96 9.49 7.18
N GLU A 167 -20.74 10.23 6.41
CA GLU A 167 -20.36 11.55 5.88
C GLU A 167 -20.06 12.55 7.03
N GLY A 168 -20.91 12.52 8.05
CA GLY A 168 -20.82 13.34 9.25
C GLY A 168 -20.72 12.52 10.54
N PRO A 169 -20.41 13.18 11.67
CA PRO A 169 -20.53 12.56 12.98
C PRO A 169 -22.00 12.20 13.28
N VAL A 170 -22.23 10.99 13.75
CA VAL A 170 -23.55 10.46 14.14
C VAL A 170 -23.63 10.28 15.66
N THR A 171 -24.85 10.12 16.18
CA THR A 171 -25.12 9.90 17.61
C THR A 171 -26.07 8.73 17.88
N ALA A 172 -26.62 8.11 16.83
CA ALA A 172 -27.70 7.13 16.94
C ALA A 172 -27.22 5.66 16.89
N ARG A 173 -25.92 5.41 16.71
CA ARG A 173 -25.35 4.05 16.63
C ARG A 173 -25.00 3.52 18.02
N GLU A 174 -24.88 2.20 18.16
CA GLU A 174 -24.53 1.54 19.43
C GLU A 174 -23.17 2.04 19.93
N ILE A 175 -22.21 2.23 19.04
CA ILE A 175 -20.90 2.77 19.38
C ILE A 175 -20.96 4.19 19.97
N ASN A 176 -21.97 4.99 19.61
CA ASN A 176 -22.13 6.34 20.13
C ASN A 176 -22.58 6.35 21.60
N LYS A 177 -23.17 5.25 22.11
CA LYS A 177 -23.51 5.14 23.54
C LYS A 177 -22.27 5.22 24.43
N LYS A 178 -21.15 4.66 23.96
CA LYS A 178 -19.86 4.67 24.68
C LYS A 178 -18.98 5.86 24.30
N TYR A 179 -18.91 6.20 23.00
CA TYR A 179 -17.94 7.18 22.49
C TYR A 179 -18.53 8.55 22.14
N GLY A 180 -19.83 8.75 22.36
CA GLY A 180 -20.52 10.00 22.03
C GLY A 180 -20.56 10.28 20.52
N LYS A 181 -20.66 11.57 20.16
CA LYS A 181 -20.80 12.02 18.76
C LYS A 181 -19.50 11.82 17.98
N CYS A 182 -19.47 10.83 17.10
CA CYS A 182 -18.30 10.52 16.28
C CYS A 182 -18.69 9.99 14.89
N ARG A 183 -17.73 10.00 13.96
CA ARG A 183 -17.89 9.30 12.68
C ARG A 183 -17.73 7.80 12.91
N VAL A 184 -18.60 7.03 12.28
CA VAL A 184 -18.67 5.57 12.45
C VAL A 184 -18.26 4.90 11.14
N TYR A 185 -17.46 3.85 11.24
CA TYR A 185 -17.10 2.95 10.15
C TYR A 185 -17.96 1.70 10.25
N VAL A 186 -18.45 1.21 9.12
CA VAL A 186 -19.34 0.04 9.03
C VAL A 186 -18.68 -1.04 8.17
N ARG A 187 -18.81 -2.29 8.59
CA ARG A 187 -18.30 -3.46 7.89
C ARG A 187 -18.96 -3.58 6.50
N PRO A 188 -18.18 -3.81 5.43
CA PRO A 188 -18.74 -4.08 4.11
C PRO A 188 -19.77 -5.21 4.15
N GLY A 189 -20.95 -4.99 3.57
CA GLY A 189 -22.07 -5.95 3.58
C GLY A 189 -23.04 -5.82 4.76
N THR A 190 -22.80 -4.90 5.70
CA THR A 190 -23.78 -4.51 6.73
C THR A 190 -24.50 -3.23 6.27
N GLU A 191 -25.83 -3.20 6.31
CA GLU A 191 -26.61 -2.02 5.91
C GLU A 191 -26.32 -0.79 6.82
N ILE A 192 -26.34 0.40 6.22
CA ILE A 192 -26.13 1.70 6.90
C ILE A 192 -27.45 2.21 7.47
#